data_AF-A0A4R6S8U2-F1
#
_entry.id   AF-A0A4R6S8U2-F1
#
_cell.length_a   1.000
_cell.length_b   1.000
_cell.length_c   1.000
_cell.angle_alpha   90.00
_cell.angle_beta   90.00
_cell.angle_gamma   90.00
#
_symmetry.space_group_name_H-M   'P 1'
#
loop_
_entity.id
_entity.type
_entity.pdbx_description
1 polymer ?
#
loop_
_entity_poly.entity_id
_entity_poly.type
_entity_poly.pdbx_seq_one_letter_code
_entity_poly.pdbx_strand_id
1 'polypeptide(L)'
;MPWGAVALFVGVSFGLAWLIALPLWLRDPSDPTFTALFGPLAQAIMFTPALATLVALFIARTPRGERLRFLGMWPLRPAKRIVWFMIGAVFAPVVIVAGSVAIAAVLGWLEVDLVGFSGFAEQLEASLPESAAAMLPPTGLIVALQLLAIPLGAVFNCIFTFGEEIGWRGWLLPALRPLGTWPALILSGAIWGLWHAPLILLGYNFGLTDWRGVALMVIGCVAWGILLGWSRLRTGSVWPAVIAHGALNASAAIFLLGIAAGFEPNPVLVVPVGVAGWIAVAIVIVMLVLTGQFSADRQPELAPARGAQAIQQAPLAQQGPQAQPNPQAPHNPQAPATPEQPPAA
;
A
#
# COMPACT_ATOMS: atom_id res chain seq x y z
N MET A 1 -11.39 18.64 3.53
CA MET A 1 -11.09 17.29 3.00
C MET A 1 -11.43 17.25 1.51
N PRO A 2 -10.56 16.73 0.64
CA PRO A 2 -10.76 16.69 -0.81
C PRO A 2 -11.51 15.43 -1.28
N TRP A 3 -12.74 15.21 -0.79
CA TRP A 3 -13.45 13.95 -1.04
C TRP A 3 -13.62 13.62 -2.53
N GLY A 4 -13.75 14.63 -3.40
CA GLY A 4 -13.75 14.43 -4.84
C GLY A 4 -12.47 13.80 -5.39
N ALA A 5 -11.31 14.29 -4.94
CA ALA A 5 -10.03 13.73 -5.36
C ALA A 5 -9.82 12.31 -4.80
N VAL A 6 -10.24 12.06 -3.56
CA VAL A 6 -10.18 10.72 -2.96
C VAL A 6 -11.08 9.74 -3.70
N ALA A 7 -12.32 10.13 -4.00
CA ALA A 7 -13.25 9.30 -4.77
C ALA A 7 -12.72 9.00 -6.17
N LEU A 8 -12.14 9.99 -6.84
CA LEU A 8 -11.50 9.79 -8.14
C LEU A 8 -10.31 8.83 -8.07
N PHE A 9 -9.43 9.03 -7.09
CA PHE A 9 -8.27 8.15 -6.88
C PHE A 9 -8.72 6.71 -6.63
N VAL A 10 -9.72 6.49 -5.78
CA VAL A 10 -10.29 5.17 -5.49
C VAL A 10 -10.93 4.59 -6.76
N GLY A 11 -11.76 5.36 -7.47
CA GLY A 11 -12.42 4.91 -8.69
C GLY A 11 -11.44 4.49 -9.79
N VAL A 12 -10.38 5.28 -10.02
CA VAL A 12 -9.35 4.96 -11.02
C VAL A 12 -8.52 3.74 -10.60
N SER A 13 -8.05 3.69 -9.35
CA SER A 13 -7.23 2.57 -8.88
C SER A 13 -8.02 1.25 -8.91
N PHE A 14 -9.27 1.26 -8.44
CA PHE A 14 -10.12 0.06 -8.41
C PHE A 14 -10.58 -0.33 -9.82
N GLY A 15 -11.01 0.64 -10.62
CA GLY A 15 -11.46 0.38 -11.99
C GLY A 15 -10.36 -0.23 -12.85
N LEU A 16 -9.13 0.27 -12.74
CA LEU A 16 -7.98 -0.32 -13.45
C LEU A 16 -7.62 -1.70 -12.88
N ALA A 17 -7.71 -1.92 -11.57
CA ALA A 17 -7.44 -3.23 -10.97
C ALA A 17 -8.41 -4.30 -11.50
N TRP A 18 -9.71 -4.00 -11.53
CA TRP A 18 -10.72 -4.86 -12.12
C TRP A 18 -10.50 -5.08 -13.63
N LEU A 19 -10.15 -4.04 -14.37
CA LEU A 19 -9.88 -4.14 -15.81
C LEU A 19 -8.69 -5.06 -16.09
N ILE A 20 -7.61 -4.96 -15.32
CA ILE A 20 -6.43 -5.82 -15.46
C ILE A 20 -6.74 -7.25 -15.03
N ALA A 21 -7.57 -7.44 -13.99
CA ALA A 21 -7.99 -8.77 -13.52
C ALA A 21 -8.99 -9.46 -14.46
N LEU A 22 -9.67 -8.71 -15.34
CA LEU A 22 -10.75 -9.22 -16.20
C LEU A 22 -10.42 -10.52 -16.96
N PRO A 23 -9.21 -10.72 -17.52
CA PRO A 23 -8.87 -11.98 -18.19
C PRO A 23 -8.96 -13.21 -17.29
N LEU A 24 -8.75 -13.08 -15.97
CA LEU A 24 -8.91 -14.18 -15.02
C LEU A 24 -10.38 -14.50 -14.78
N TRP A 25 -11.24 -13.48 -14.71
CA TRP A 25 -12.68 -13.63 -14.52
C TRP A 25 -13.42 -14.22 -15.72
N LEU A 26 -12.83 -14.15 -16.90
CA LEU A 26 -13.36 -14.73 -18.14
C LEU A 26 -12.86 -16.16 -18.39
N ARG A 27 -12.09 -16.73 -17.46
CA ARG A 27 -11.48 -18.06 -17.59
C ARG A 27 -11.95 -18.98 -16.48
N ASP A 28 -11.97 -20.27 -16.81
CA ASP A 28 -12.17 -21.31 -15.81
C ASP A 28 -10.90 -21.43 -14.94
N PRO A 29 -11.01 -21.43 -13.60
CA PRO A 29 -9.87 -21.65 -12.71
C PRO A 29 -9.10 -22.96 -12.94
N SER A 30 -9.72 -23.96 -13.59
CA SER A 30 -9.07 -25.22 -13.95
C SER A 30 -8.21 -25.13 -15.23
N ASP A 31 -8.33 -24.06 -16.02
CA ASP A 31 -7.50 -23.83 -17.20
C ASP A 31 -6.04 -23.54 -16.78
N PRO A 32 -5.03 -24.28 -17.28
CA PRO A 32 -3.61 -24.00 -17.00
C PRO A 32 -3.20 -22.55 -17.31
N THR A 33 -3.88 -21.90 -18.24
CA THR A 33 -3.69 -20.49 -18.60
C THR A 33 -4.08 -19.55 -17.45
N PHE A 34 -5.05 -19.92 -16.61
CA PHE A 34 -5.42 -19.15 -15.41
C PHE A 34 -4.22 -19.02 -14.48
N THR A 35 -3.59 -20.14 -14.13
CA THR A 35 -2.40 -20.18 -13.26
C THR A 35 -1.25 -19.40 -13.86
N ALA A 36 -1.01 -19.53 -15.17
CA ALA A 36 0.05 -18.80 -15.87
C ALA A 36 -0.16 -17.27 -15.88
N LEU A 37 -1.41 -16.80 -15.98
CA LEU A 37 -1.74 -15.38 -16.03
C LEU A 37 -1.86 -14.74 -14.63
N PHE A 38 -2.18 -15.52 -13.60
CA PHE A 38 -2.47 -14.99 -12.27
C PHE A 38 -1.33 -14.11 -11.72
N GLY A 39 -0.10 -14.64 -11.73
CA GLY A 39 1.08 -13.93 -11.21
C GLY A 39 1.36 -12.61 -11.93
N PRO A 40 1.53 -12.61 -13.26
CA PRO A 40 1.75 -11.38 -14.03
C PRO A 40 0.63 -10.34 -13.88
N LEU A 41 -0.64 -10.76 -13.85
CA LEU A 41 -1.76 -9.84 -13.69
C LEU A 41 -1.84 -9.28 -12.26
N ALA A 42 -1.57 -10.08 -11.24
CA ALA A 42 -1.47 -9.60 -9.86
C ALA A 42 -0.37 -8.55 -9.70
N GLN A 43 0.81 -8.77 -10.30
CA GLN A 43 1.90 -7.80 -10.34
C GLN A 43 1.52 -6.52 -11.13
N ALA A 44 0.82 -6.65 -12.25
CA ALA A 44 0.38 -5.51 -13.04
C ALA A 44 -0.65 -4.64 -12.28
N ILE A 45 -1.56 -5.26 -11.53
CA ILE A 45 -2.55 -4.57 -10.71
C ILE A 45 -1.85 -3.63 -9.70
N MET A 46 -0.70 -4.00 -9.14
CA MET A 46 0.07 -3.20 -8.18
C MET A 46 0.46 -1.79 -8.70
N PHE A 47 0.46 -1.54 -10.01
CA PHE A 47 0.74 -0.21 -10.57
C PHE A 47 -0.49 0.70 -10.66
N THR A 48 -1.69 0.17 -10.43
CA THR A 48 -2.95 0.95 -10.55
C THR A 48 -3.07 2.10 -9.54
N PRO A 49 -2.59 2.02 -8.27
CA PRO A 49 -2.60 3.17 -7.36
C PRO A 49 -1.62 4.27 -7.79
N ALA A 50 -0.48 3.92 -8.39
CA ALA A 50 0.43 4.89 -8.99
C ALA A 50 -0.23 5.65 -10.15
N LEU A 51 -0.92 4.94 -11.06
CA LEU A 51 -1.67 5.56 -12.15
C LEU A 51 -2.77 6.48 -11.61
N ALA A 52 -3.52 6.04 -10.60
CA ALA A 52 -4.52 6.87 -9.93
C ALA A 52 -3.90 8.13 -9.28
N THR A 53 -2.69 8.02 -8.72
CA THR A 53 -1.94 9.16 -8.17
C THR A 53 -1.61 10.18 -9.24
N LEU A 54 -1.17 9.74 -10.42
CA LEU A 54 -0.86 10.63 -11.54
C LEU A 54 -2.09 11.41 -11.99
N VAL A 55 -3.24 10.72 -12.09
CA VAL A 55 -4.54 11.35 -12.43
C VAL A 55 -4.94 12.37 -11.36
N ALA A 56 -4.86 12.00 -10.08
CA ALA A 56 -5.22 12.87 -8.97
C ALA A 56 -4.31 14.11 -8.90
N LEU A 57 -3.01 13.97 -9.10
CA LEU A 57 -2.05 15.09 -9.14
C LEU A 57 -2.25 16.01 -10.35
N PHE A 58 -2.64 15.45 -11.50
CA PHE A 58 -2.94 16.23 -12.70
C PHE A 58 -4.18 17.12 -12.47
N ILE A 59 -5.25 16.55 -11.92
CA ILE A 59 -6.51 17.26 -11.67
C ILE A 59 -6.39 18.26 -10.52
N ALA A 60 -5.68 17.90 -9.44
CA ALA A 60 -5.40 18.82 -8.34
C ALA A 60 -4.41 19.94 -8.70
N ARG A 61 -3.88 19.95 -9.94
CA ARG A 61 -2.90 20.92 -10.45
C ARG A 61 -1.72 21.15 -9.49
N THR A 62 -1.29 20.11 -8.78
CA THR A 62 -0.24 20.22 -7.78
C THR A 62 1.06 20.70 -8.46
N PRO A 63 1.70 21.79 -7.96
CA PRO A 63 2.90 22.35 -8.56
C PRO A 63 3.99 21.30 -8.74
N ARG A 64 4.60 21.22 -9.93
CA ARG A 64 5.58 20.18 -10.29
C ARG A 64 6.73 20.06 -9.29
N GLY A 65 7.23 21.20 -8.79
CA GLY A 65 8.32 21.24 -7.82
C GLY A 65 7.98 20.72 -6.42
N GLU A 66 6.69 20.58 -6.08
CA GLU A 66 6.25 20.12 -4.75
C GLU A 66 5.82 18.64 -4.73
N ARG A 67 5.65 18.01 -5.90
CA ARG A 67 5.12 16.64 -6.03
C ARG A 67 5.98 15.60 -5.33
N LEU A 68 7.30 15.63 -5.53
CA LEU A 68 8.20 14.64 -4.91
C LEU A 68 8.21 14.75 -3.38
N ARG A 69 8.07 15.98 -2.85
CA ARG A 69 7.96 16.22 -1.41
C ARG A 69 6.64 15.75 -0.86
N PHE A 70 5.55 16.09 -1.54
CA PHE A 70 4.21 15.64 -1.16
C PHE A 70 4.11 14.11 -1.15
N LEU A 71 4.64 13.46 -2.19
CA LEU A 71 4.69 12.00 -2.28
C LEU A 71 5.74 11.37 -1.35
N GLY A 72 6.54 12.16 -0.63
CA GLY A 72 7.60 11.68 0.27
C GLY A 72 8.72 10.91 -0.44
N MET A 73 8.89 11.14 -1.73
CA MET A 73 9.99 10.60 -2.52
C MET A 73 11.28 11.38 -2.25
N TRP A 74 11.18 12.71 -2.07
CA TRP A 74 12.32 13.62 -1.89
C TRP A 74 11.91 14.95 -1.23
N PRO A 75 12.72 15.56 -0.34
CA PRO A 75 14.05 15.15 0.10
C PRO A 75 14.04 14.13 1.23
N LEU A 76 15.09 13.31 1.29
CA LEU A 76 15.29 12.35 2.38
C LEU A 76 15.90 13.06 3.60
N ARG A 77 15.08 13.76 4.38
CA ARG A 77 15.53 14.52 5.56
C ARG A 77 14.74 14.18 6.83
N PRO A 78 15.41 13.84 7.95
CA PRO A 78 16.85 13.59 8.10
C PRO A 78 17.28 12.23 7.51
N ALA A 79 18.30 12.23 6.64
CA ALA A 79 18.73 11.05 5.87
C ALA A 79 19.08 9.85 6.75
N LYS A 80 19.84 10.06 7.84
CA LYS A 80 20.23 8.99 8.78
C LYS A 80 19.02 8.24 9.32
N ARG A 81 17.94 8.95 9.69
CA ARG A 81 16.71 8.32 10.20
C ARG A 81 16.06 7.46 9.12
N ILE A 82 15.92 8.00 7.90
CA ILE A 82 15.28 7.30 6.80
C ILE A 82 16.06 6.05 6.44
N VAL A 83 17.39 6.12 6.36
CA VAL A 83 18.26 4.96 6.08
C VAL A 83 18.08 3.85 7.12
N TRP A 84 18.10 4.18 8.42
CA TRP A 84 17.86 3.17 9.46
C TRP A 84 16.45 2.58 9.41
N PHE A 85 15.45 3.39 9.06
CA PHE A 85 14.09 2.89 8.82
C PHE A 85 14.02 1.97 7.61
N MET A 86 14.75 2.26 6.53
CA MET A 86 14.82 1.40 5.35
C MET A 86 15.51 0.07 5.67
N ILE A 87 16.61 0.09 6.43
CA ILE A 87 17.28 -1.13 6.90
C ILE A 87 16.32 -1.94 7.77
N GLY A 88 15.67 -1.31 8.76
CA GLY A 88 14.67 -1.96 9.59
C GLY A 88 13.49 -2.50 8.79
N ALA A 89 13.06 -1.79 7.74
CA ALA A 89 11.96 -2.18 6.86
C ALA A 89 12.26 -3.46 6.05
N VAL A 90 13.53 -3.79 5.78
CA VAL A 90 13.88 -5.06 5.14
C VAL A 90 13.61 -6.25 6.06
N PHE A 91 13.91 -6.12 7.36
CA PHE A 91 13.87 -7.25 8.29
C PHE A 91 12.62 -7.32 9.15
N ALA A 92 12.03 -6.18 9.52
CA ALA A 92 10.90 -6.14 10.45
C ALA A 92 9.67 -6.94 9.94
N PRO A 93 9.24 -6.81 8.67
CA PRO A 93 8.16 -7.64 8.15
C PRO A 93 8.49 -9.13 8.20
N VAL A 94 9.71 -9.52 7.84
CA VAL A 94 10.16 -10.93 7.89
C VAL A 94 10.06 -11.48 9.31
N VAL A 95 10.49 -10.71 10.32
CA VAL A 95 10.37 -11.09 11.73
C VAL A 95 8.91 -11.18 12.17
N ILE A 96 8.05 -10.26 11.73
CA ILE A 96 6.61 -10.30 12.03
C ILE A 96 5.97 -11.54 11.40
N VAL A 97 6.31 -11.87 10.15
CA VAL A 97 5.80 -13.07 9.46
C VAL A 97 6.29 -14.35 10.14
N ALA A 98 7.58 -14.45 10.49
CA ALA A 98 8.09 -15.56 11.27
C ALA A 98 7.39 -15.67 12.63
N GLY A 99 7.10 -14.53 13.27
CA GLY A 99 6.30 -14.46 14.49
C GLY A 99 4.86 -14.96 14.29
N SER A 100 4.22 -14.65 13.16
CA SER A 100 2.89 -15.19 12.85
C SER A 100 2.90 -16.70 12.63
N VAL A 101 3.95 -17.24 12.01
CA VAL A 101 4.14 -18.70 11.89
C VAL A 101 4.27 -19.35 13.27
N ALA A 102 5.08 -18.75 14.16
CA ALA A 102 5.22 -19.24 15.53
C ALA A 102 3.90 -19.17 16.31
N ILE A 103 3.13 -18.09 16.17
CA ILE A 103 1.80 -17.96 16.78
C ILE A 103 0.85 -19.05 16.26
N ALA A 104 0.80 -19.27 14.95
CA ALA A 104 -0.03 -20.30 14.35
C ALA A 104 0.36 -21.70 14.87
N ALA A 105 1.65 -21.98 15.01
CA ALA A 105 2.14 -23.24 15.56
C ALA A 105 1.74 -23.44 17.03
N VAL A 106 1.96 -22.41 17.88
CA VAL A 106 1.61 -22.47 19.31
C VAL A 106 0.11 -22.64 19.53
N LEU A 107 -0.73 -22.06 18.67
CA LEU A 107 -2.19 -22.18 18.75
C LEU A 107 -2.74 -23.44 18.07
N GLY A 108 -1.88 -24.30 17.52
CA GLY A 108 -2.28 -25.53 16.83
C GLY A 108 -2.97 -25.30 15.48
N TRP A 109 -2.79 -24.12 14.88
CA TRP A 109 -3.32 -23.78 13.55
C TRP A 109 -2.37 -24.17 12.41
N LEU A 110 -1.10 -24.45 12.75
CA LEU A 110 -0.07 -24.88 11.82
C LEU A 110 0.77 -25.98 12.47
N GLU A 111 0.83 -27.15 11.86
CA GLU A 111 1.83 -28.15 12.23
C GLU A 111 3.13 -27.89 11.48
N VAL A 112 4.24 -27.79 12.22
CA VAL A 112 5.54 -27.43 11.66
C VAL A 112 6.54 -28.57 11.76
N ASP A 113 7.23 -28.84 10.66
CA ASP A 113 8.39 -29.71 10.59
C ASP A 113 9.62 -28.89 10.17
N LEU A 114 10.39 -28.44 11.16
CA LEU A 114 11.59 -27.63 10.96
C LEU A 114 12.88 -28.46 10.85
N VAL A 115 12.77 -29.79 10.89
CA VAL A 115 13.91 -30.72 10.81
C VAL A 115 13.95 -31.35 9.43
N GLY A 116 12.85 -31.97 9.02
CA GLY A 116 12.72 -32.65 7.72
C GLY A 116 12.20 -31.73 6.62
N PHE A 117 11.47 -30.67 6.96
CA PHE A 117 10.72 -29.84 6.01
C PHE A 117 9.81 -30.70 5.11
N SER A 118 9.18 -31.71 5.70
CA SER A 118 8.47 -32.78 5.00
C SER A 118 7.36 -32.28 4.07
N GLY A 119 6.50 -31.36 4.53
CA GLY A 119 5.42 -30.84 3.68
C GLY A 119 5.93 -29.97 2.52
N PHE A 120 7.01 -29.21 2.74
CA PHE A 120 7.67 -28.48 1.67
C PHE A 120 8.33 -29.44 0.65
N ALA A 121 8.97 -30.51 1.13
CA ALA A 121 9.57 -31.53 0.27
C ALA A 121 8.51 -32.20 -0.63
N GLU A 122 7.39 -32.63 -0.05
CA GLU A 122 6.27 -33.24 -0.78
C GLU A 122 5.72 -32.31 -1.87
N GLN A 123 5.50 -31.03 -1.54
CA GLN A 123 5.01 -30.05 -2.50
C GLN A 123 6.03 -29.78 -3.63
N LEU A 124 7.32 -29.73 -3.30
CA LEU A 124 8.37 -29.53 -4.29
C LEU A 124 8.49 -30.73 -5.24
N GLU A 125 8.48 -31.95 -4.70
CA GLU A 125 8.51 -33.18 -5.50
C GLU A 125 7.30 -33.29 -6.41
N ALA A 126 6.10 -32.97 -5.91
CA ALA A 126 4.87 -32.97 -6.71
C ALA A 126 4.86 -31.93 -7.83
N SER A 127 5.67 -30.86 -7.73
CA SER A 127 5.76 -29.79 -8.73
C SER A 127 6.72 -30.08 -9.89
N LEU A 128 7.48 -31.18 -9.82
CA LEU A 128 8.54 -31.52 -10.76
C LEU A 128 8.28 -32.88 -11.44
N PRO A 129 8.80 -33.10 -12.66
CA PRO A 129 8.88 -34.44 -13.23
C PRO A 129 9.72 -35.37 -12.34
N GLU A 130 9.36 -36.65 -12.26
CA GLU A 130 10.08 -37.65 -11.42
C GLU A 130 11.59 -37.67 -11.66
N SER A 131 12.02 -37.51 -12.92
CA SER A 131 13.44 -37.48 -13.30
C SER A 131 14.21 -36.29 -12.72
N ALA A 132 13.53 -35.17 -12.46
CA ALA A 132 14.12 -33.98 -11.85
C ALA A 132 14.06 -34.04 -10.31
N ALA A 133 12.99 -34.61 -9.75
CA ALA A 133 12.83 -34.78 -8.30
C ALA A 133 13.98 -35.61 -7.69
N ALA A 134 14.42 -36.67 -8.38
CA ALA A 134 15.53 -37.52 -7.95
C ALA A 134 16.91 -36.82 -7.90
N MET A 135 17.05 -35.64 -8.52
CA MET A 135 18.30 -34.87 -8.57
C MET A 135 18.28 -33.66 -7.60
N LEU A 136 17.24 -33.52 -6.79
CA LEU A 136 17.12 -32.38 -5.88
C LEU A 136 18.22 -32.40 -4.80
N PRO A 137 18.77 -31.22 -4.45
CA PRO A 137 19.57 -31.09 -3.24
C PRO A 137 18.77 -31.47 -1.98
N PRO A 138 19.43 -31.73 -0.83
CA PRO A 138 18.74 -31.90 0.43
C PRO A 138 17.77 -30.76 0.72
N THR A 139 16.53 -31.06 1.10
CA THR A 139 15.46 -30.07 1.30
C THR A 139 15.88 -28.93 2.22
N GLY A 140 16.60 -29.24 3.31
CA GLY A 140 17.11 -28.23 4.23
C GLY A 140 18.05 -27.19 3.58
N LEU A 141 18.84 -27.58 2.57
CA LEU A 141 19.66 -26.63 1.81
C LEU A 141 18.79 -25.71 0.95
N ILE A 142 17.76 -26.26 0.29
CA ILE A 142 16.83 -25.47 -0.53
C ILE A 142 16.08 -24.45 0.34
N VAL A 143 15.59 -24.88 1.51
CA VAL A 143 14.93 -24.00 2.48
C VAL A 143 15.88 -22.91 2.97
N ALA A 144 17.13 -23.26 3.32
CA ALA A 144 18.12 -22.28 3.74
C ALA A 144 18.43 -21.24 2.64
N LEU A 145 18.55 -21.67 1.38
CA LEU A 145 18.74 -20.78 0.24
C LEU A 145 17.54 -19.87 0.01
N GLN A 146 16.32 -20.37 0.14
CA GLN A 146 15.10 -19.56 0.03
C GLN A 146 15.03 -18.50 1.13
N LEU A 147 15.30 -18.87 2.38
CA LEU A 147 15.34 -17.93 3.50
C LEU A 147 16.42 -16.85 3.28
N LEU A 148 17.59 -17.24 2.79
CA LEU A 148 18.68 -16.30 2.46
C LEU A 148 18.33 -15.39 1.27
N ALA A 149 17.46 -15.84 0.36
CA ALA A 149 17.00 -15.06 -0.79
C ALA A 149 15.92 -14.02 -0.44
N ILE A 150 15.27 -14.10 0.73
CA ILE A 150 14.19 -13.17 1.13
C ILE A 150 14.60 -11.69 1.02
N PRO A 151 15.78 -11.24 1.52
CA PRO A 151 16.19 -9.85 1.37
C PRO A 151 16.34 -9.41 -0.09
N LEU A 152 16.83 -10.28 -0.97
CA LEU A 152 16.92 -10.00 -2.40
C LEU A 152 15.52 -9.92 -3.03
N GLY A 153 14.64 -10.86 -2.67
CA GLY A 153 13.23 -10.84 -3.05
C GLY A 153 12.51 -9.58 -2.58
N ALA A 154 12.82 -9.07 -1.39
CA ALA A 154 12.28 -7.82 -0.86
C ALA A 154 12.67 -6.62 -1.73
N VAL A 155 13.94 -6.54 -2.13
CA VAL A 155 14.45 -5.50 -3.03
C VAL A 155 13.80 -5.60 -4.40
N PHE A 156 13.65 -6.80 -4.97
CA PHE A 156 12.97 -6.99 -6.25
C PHE A 156 11.50 -6.58 -6.17
N ASN A 157 10.80 -6.98 -5.11
CA ASN A 157 9.41 -6.61 -4.87
C ASN A 157 9.19 -5.09 -4.73
N CYS A 158 10.23 -4.31 -4.38
CA CYS A 158 10.12 -2.85 -4.32
C CYS A 158 9.69 -2.23 -5.65
N ILE A 159 9.97 -2.88 -6.79
CA ILE A 159 9.51 -2.41 -8.11
C ILE A 159 7.98 -2.34 -8.16
N PHE A 160 7.32 -3.39 -7.67
CA PHE A 160 5.86 -3.49 -7.66
C PHE A 160 5.23 -2.73 -6.49
N THR A 161 5.78 -2.89 -5.28
CA THR A 161 5.24 -2.21 -4.10
C THR A 161 5.44 -0.70 -4.16
N PHE A 162 6.40 -0.20 -4.94
CA PHE A 162 6.45 1.23 -5.27
C PHE A 162 5.18 1.71 -5.97
N GLY A 163 4.63 0.92 -6.90
CA GLY A 163 3.38 1.21 -7.60
C GLY A 163 2.20 1.38 -6.66
N GLU A 164 2.16 0.59 -5.59
CA GLU A 164 1.12 0.67 -4.57
C GLU A 164 1.37 1.79 -3.56
N GLU A 165 2.54 1.80 -2.94
CA GLU A 165 2.84 2.67 -1.80
C GLU A 165 2.92 4.15 -2.19
N ILE A 166 3.27 4.47 -3.44
CA ILE A 166 3.17 5.85 -3.93
C ILE A 166 1.72 6.35 -3.90
N GLY A 167 0.74 5.47 -4.15
CA GLY A 167 -0.67 5.77 -4.05
C GLY A 167 -1.16 5.77 -2.61
N TRP A 168 -0.94 4.68 -1.88
CA TRP A 168 -1.48 4.50 -0.54
C TRP A 168 -0.82 5.43 0.49
N ARG A 169 0.52 5.39 0.60
CA ARG A 169 1.28 6.15 1.60
C ARG A 169 1.77 7.49 1.05
N GLY A 170 2.00 7.57 -0.26
CA GLY A 170 2.44 8.78 -0.94
C GLY A 170 1.33 9.80 -1.16
N TRP A 171 0.12 9.38 -1.53
CA TRP A 171 -0.97 10.30 -1.88
C TRP A 171 -2.20 10.20 -0.97
N LEU A 172 -2.77 9.00 -0.81
CA LEU A 172 -4.04 8.79 -0.10
C LEU A 172 -3.90 9.11 1.39
N LEU A 173 -2.88 8.57 2.06
CA LEU A 173 -2.65 8.82 3.48
C LEU A 173 -2.52 10.33 3.77
N PRO A 174 -1.66 11.11 3.09
CA PRO A 174 -1.63 12.57 3.21
C PRO A 174 -2.98 13.25 2.95
N ALA A 175 -3.74 12.79 1.94
CA ALA A 175 -5.06 13.35 1.65
C ALA A 175 -6.07 13.10 2.79
N LEU A 176 -5.97 11.97 3.50
CA LEU A 176 -6.81 11.59 4.64
C LEU A 176 -6.36 12.18 5.98
N ARG A 177 -5.14 12.72 6.09
CA ARG A 177 -4.57 13.29 7.33
C ARG A 177 -5.43 14.32 8.06
N PRO A 178 -6.26 15.16 7.41
CA PRO A 178 -7.13 16.08 8.14
C PRO A 178 -8.15 15.38 9.05
N LEU A 179 -8.39 14.07 8.90
CA LEU A 179 -9.21 13.27 9.81
C LEU A 179 -8.48 12.89 11.11
N GLY A 180 -7.19 13.20 11.23
CA GLY A 180 -6.32 12.77 12.31
C GLY A 180 -5.55 11.47 11.99
N THR A 181 -4.70 11.04 12.92
CA THR A 181 -3.79 9.90 12.70
C THR A 181 -4.53 8.58 12.51
N TRP A 182 -5.35 8.18 13.47
CA TRP A 182 -6.00 6.88 13.45
C TRP A 182 -7.04 6.73 12.34
N PRO A 183 -7.96 7.69 12.14
CA PRO A 183 -8.93 7.58 11.04
C PRO A 183 -8.26 7.53 9.67
N ALA A 184 -7.18 8.29 9.45
CA ALA A 184 -6.44 8.25 8.19
C ALA A 184 -5.76 6.90 7.95
N LEU A 185 -5.12 6.31 8.97
CA LEU A 185 -4.46 5.00 8.86
C LEU A 185 -5.48 3.87 8.62
N ILE A 186 -6.57 3.86 9.39
CA ILE A 186 -7.62 2.83 9.28
C ILE A 186 -8.32 2.91 7.92
N LEU A 187 -8.74 4.11 7.50
CA LEU A 187 -9.42 4.29 6.22
C LEU A 187 -8.50 4.00 5.03
N SER A 188 -7.23 4.41 5.11
CA SER A 188 -6.23 4.07 4.08
C SER A 188 -6.04 2.56 3.97
N GLY A 189 -5.94 1.84 5.09
CA GLY A 189 -5.81 0.39 5.11
C GLY A 189 -7.07 -0.32 4.61
N ALA A 190 -8.26 0.18 4.95
CA ALA A 190 -9.52 -0.39 4.48
C ALA A 190 -9.70 -0.23 2.96
N ILE A 191 -9.38 0.95 2.42
CA ILE A 191 -9.38 1.18 0.97
C ILE A 191 -8.37 0.25 0.28
N TRP A 192 -7.17 0.09 0.84
CA TRP A 192 -6.17 -0.83 0.31
C TRP A 192 -6.65 -2.29 0.34
N GLY A 193 -7.32 -2.72 1.41
CA GLY A 193 -7.90 -4.07 1.47
C GLY A 193 -9.03 -4.31 0.47
N LEU A 194 -9.94 -3.35 0.31
CA LEU A 194 -11.03 -3.44 -0.68
C LEU A 194 -10.51 -3.47 -2.12
N TRP A 195 -9.39 -2.80 -2.40
CA TRP A 195 -8.77 -2.80 -3.73
C TRP A 195 -8.32 -4.20 -4.18
N HIS A 196 -8.05 -5.12 -3.26
CA HIS A 196 -7.68 -6.50 -3.58
C HIS A 196 -8.87 -7.38 -4.02
N ALA A 197 -10.10 -6.89 -3.93
CA ALA A 197 -11.32 -7.65 -4.25
C ALA A 197 -11.27 -8.43 -5.58
N PRO A 198 -10.71 -7.91 -6.71
CA PRO A 198 -10.69 -8.65 -7.97
C PRO A 198 -9.96 -9.99 -7.89
N LEU A 199 -8.94 -10.11 -7.03
CA LEU A 199 -8.15 -11.34 -6.87
C LEU A 199 -8.64 -12.17 -5.68
N ILE A 200 -9.05 -11.50 -4.60
CA ILE A 200 -9.54 -12.18 -3.39
C ILE A 200 -10.81 -12.97 -3.70
N LEU A 201 -11.73 -12.44 -4.51
CA LEU A 201 -12.94 -13.15 -4.92
C LEU A 201 -12.66 -14.34 -5.87
N LEU A 202 -11.42 -14.47 -6.38
CA LEU A 202 -10.93 -15.64 -7.10
C LEU A 202 -10.20 -16.65 -6.18
N GLY A 203 -10.23 -16.45 -4.86
CA GLY A 203 -9.63 -17.35 -3.87
C GLY A 203 -8.22 -16.97 -3.41
N TYR A 204 -7.69 -15.81 -3.84
CA TYR A 204 -6.36 -15.36 -3.43
C TYR A 204 -6.23 -15.22 -1.90
N ASN A 205 -5.09 -15.64 -1.34
CA ASN A 205 -4.73 -15.71 0.09
C ASN A 205 -5.57 -16.63 0.98
N PHE A 206 -6.88 -16.67 0.81
CA PHE A 206 -7.78 -17.33 1.77
C PHE A 206 -8.48 -18.58 1.22
N GLY A 207 -8.44 -18.82 -0.08
CA GLY A 207 -9.23 -19.86 -0.74
C GLY A 207 -10.74 -19.59 -0.74
N LEU A 208 -11.16 -18.39 -0.34
CA LEU A 208 -12.57 -17.98 -0.28
C LEU A 208 -12.93 -17.12 -1.48
N THR A 209 -14.01 -17.46 -2.19
CA THR A 209 -14.48 -16.76 -3.39
C THR A 209 -15.69 -15.84 -3.12
N ASP A 210 -15.86 -15.41 -1.87
CA ASP A 210 -16.98 -14.58 -1.45
C ASP A 210 -16.54 -13.37 -0.59
N TRP A 211 -17.52 -12.60 -0.12
CA TRP A 211 -17.30 -11.37 0.65
C TRP A 211 -16.48 -11.59 1.92
N ARG A 212 -16.45 -12.80 2.50
CA ARG A 212 -15.68 -13.10 3.71
C ARG A 212 -14.19 -12.96 3.43
N GLY A 213 -13.72 -13.46 2.29
CA GLY A 213 -12.32 -13.27 1.87
C GLY A 213 -11.95 -11.79 1.78
N VAL A 214 -12.84 -10.96 1.22
CA VAL A 214 -12.62 -9.51 1.11
C VAL A 214 -12.59 -8.85 2.49
N ALA A 215 -13.50 -9.24 3.40
CA ALA A 215 -13.52 -8.73 4.76
C ALA A 215 -12.24 -9.10 5.55
N LEU A 216 -11.76 -10.34 5.42
CA LEU A 216 -10.49 -10.78 6.00
C LEU A 216 -9.32 -9.95 5.44
N MET A 217 -9.30 -9.74 4.11
CA MET A 217 -8.27 -8.91 3.47
C MET A 217 -8.28 -7.48 3.99
N VAL A 218 -9.47 -6.89 4.17
CA VAL A 218 -9.62 -5.55 4.76
C VAL A 218 -9.02 -5.47 6.16
N ILE A 219 -9.29 -6.45 7.02
CA ILE A 219 -8.71 -6.47 8.37
C ILE A 219 -7.18 -6.58 8.31
N GLY A 220 -6.64 -7.48 7.48
CA GLY A 220 -5.20 -7.65 7.28
C GLY A 220 -4.52 -6.41 6.73
N CYS A 221 -5.12 -5.78 5.70
CA CYS A 221 -4.63 -4.54 5.12
C CYS A 221 -4.79 -3.34 6.06
N VAL A 222 -5.74 -3.32 6.99
CA VAL A 222 -5.77 -2.30 8.06
C VAL A 222 -4.62 -2.51 9.03
N ALA A 223 -4.36 -3.74 9.48
CA ALA A 223 -3.28 -4.05 10.40
C ALA A 223 -1.90 -3.67 9.81
N TRP A 224 -1.54 -4.25 8.65
CA TRP A 224 -0.32 -3.88 7.92
C TRP A 224 -0.35 -2.42 7.45
N GLY A 225 -1.55 -1.94 7.09
CA GLY A 225 -1.96 -0.56 6.86
C GLY A 225 -1.29 0.43 7.79
N ILE A 226 -1.54 0.20 9.08
CA ILE A 226 -1.09 1.02 10.20
C ILE A 226 0.44 1.01 10.31
N LEU A 227 1.12 -0.13 10.18
CA LEU A 227 2.59 -0.20 10.28
C LEU A 227 3.30 0.52 9.13
N LEU A 228 2.87 0.26 7.90
CA LEU A 228 3.43 0.91 6.72
C LEU A 228 3.14 2.41 6.75
N GLY A 229 1.90 2.79 7.11
CA GLY A 229 1.49 4.17 7.30
C GLY A 229 2.28 4.87 8.41
N TRP A 230 2.51 4.20 9.54
CA TRP A 230 3.35 4.70 10.63
C TRP A 230 4.77 5.01 10.15
N SER A 231 5.40 4.14 9.35
CA SER A 231 6.74 4.41 8.82
C SER A 231 6.77 5.72 8.00
N ARG A 232 5.71 5.97 7.21
CA ARG A 232 5.52 7.24 6.50
C ARG A 232 5.31 8.41 7.45
N LEU A 233 4.44 8.26 8.45
CA LEU A 233 4.18 9.31 9.45
C LEU A 233 5.38 9.59 10.35
N ARG A 234 6.36 8.69 10.45
CA ARG A 234 7.53 8.86 11.31
C ARG A 234 8.72 9.46 10.58
N THR A 235 8.83 9.16 9.29
CA THR A 235 9.99 9.53 8.47
C THR A 235 9.70 10.65 7.47
N GLY A 236 8.42 10.88 7.13
CA GLY A 236 8.03 11.76 6.02
C GLY A 236 8.35 11.17 4.64
N SER A 237 8.93 9.97 4.57
CA SER A 237 9.33 9.32 3.33
C SER A 237 8.46 8.11 3.02
N VAL A 238 8.24 7.84 1.73
CA VAL A 238 7.52 6.66 1.26
C VAL A 238 8.41 5.40 1.21
N TRP A 239 9.73 5.56 1.08
CA TRP A 239 10.66 4.44 0.85
C TRP A 239 10.65 3.37 1.96
N PRO A 240 10.57 3.72 3.26
CA PRO A 240 10.43 2.69 4.30
C PRO A 240 9.16 1.84 4.14
N ALA A 241 8.05 2.44 3.67
CA ALA A 241 6.81 1.70 3.41
C ALA A 241 6.96 0.80 2.16
N VAL A 242 7.57 1.31 1.09
CA VAL A 242 7.86 0.54 -0.15
C VAL A 242 8.67 -0.72 0.17
N ILE A 243 9.76 -0.55 0.93
CA ILE A 243 10.67 -1.65 1.29
C ILE A 243 9.98 -2.63 2.26
N ALA A 244 9.26 -2.12 3.26
CA ALA A 244 8.56 -2.99 4.20
C ALA A 244 7.45 -3.80 3.54
N HIS A 245 6.70 -3.20 2.62
CA HIS A 245 5.72 -3.93 1.82
C HIS A 245 6.42 -4.95 0.90
N GLY A 246 7.55 -4.59 0.29
CA GLY A 246 8.33 -5.52 -0.53
C GLY A 246 8.82 -6.74 0.27
N ALA A 247 9.29 -6.52 1.49
CA ALA A 247 9.70 -7.57 2.42
C ALA A 247 8.51 -8.42 2.91
N LEU A 248 7.34 -7.82 3.15
CA LEU A 248 6.11 -8.57 3.43
C LEU A 248 5.78 -9.54 2.29
N ASN A 249 5.78 -9.07 1.04
CA ASN A 249 5.48 -9.93 -0.11
C ASN A 249 6.53 -11.03 -0.29
N ALA A 250 7.82 -10.71 -0.09
CA ALA A 250 8.92 -11.68 -0.20
C ALA A 250 8.89 -12.76 0.90
N SER A 251 8.37 -12.43 2.09
CA SER A 251 8.27 -13.35 3.23
C SER A 251 6.93 -14.06 3.33
N ALA A 252 5.95 -13.71 2.48
CA ALA A 252 4.58 -14.19 2.61
C ALA A 252 4.44 -15.73 2.64
N ALA A 253 5.34 -16.42 1.95
CA ALA A 253 5.36 -17.87 1.81
C ALA A 253 6.21 -18.61 2.88
N ILE A 254 6.77 -17.93 3.88
CA ILE A 254 7.63 -18.59 4.91
C ILE A 254 6.90 -19.76 5.59
N PHE A 255 5.59 -19.64 5.84
CA PHE A 255 4.83 -20.72 6.49
C PHE A 255 4.84 -22.03 5.69
N LEU A 256 4.87 -21.96 4.35
CA LEU A 256 4.94 -23.13 3.47
C LEU A 256 6.28 -23.84 3.58
N LEU A 257 7.36 -23.13 3.92
CA LEU A 257 8.69 -23.74 4.05
C LEU A 257 8.79 -24.67 5.26
N GLY A 258 7.97 -24.44 6.30
CA GLY A 258 8.03 -25.17 7.56
C GLY A 258 6.85 -26.08 7.82
N ILE A 259 5.90 -26.22 6.89
CA ILE A 259 4.70 -27.03 7.10
C ILE A 259 5.02 -28.53 7.13
N ALA A 260 4.38 -29.28 8.03
CA ALA A 260 4.49 -30.73 8.11
C ALA A 260 3.70 -31.42 6.99
N ALA A 261 4.21 -32.55 6.48
CA ALA A 261 3.51 -33.35 5.47
C ALA A 261 2.14 -33.85 5.96
N GLY A 262 1.16 -33.87 5.07
CA GLY A 262 -0.22 -34.27 5.37
C GLY A 262 -1.03 -33.27 6.22
N PHE A 263 -0.45 -32.14 6.64
CA PHE A 263 -1.18 -31.09 7.34
C PHE A 263 -1.82 -30.12 6.33
N GLU A 264 -3.14 -29.97 6.39
CA GLU A 264 -3.90 -29.04 5.56
C GLU A 264 -4.19 -27.75 6.36
N PRO A 265 -3.42 -26.66 6.13
CA PRO A 265 -3.56 -25.47 6.93
C PRO A 265 -4.80 -24.69 6.49
N ASN A 266 -5.55 -24.15 7.45
CA ASN A 266 -6.58 -23.18 7.12
C ASN A 266 -5.91 -21.84 6.75
N PRO A 267 -5.98 -21.38 5.48
CA PRO A 267 -5.26 -20.19 5.06
C PRO A 267 -5.69 -18.94 5.83
N VAL A 268 -6.96 -18.86 6.27
CA VAL A 268 -7.48 -17.76 7.10
C VAL A 268 -6.68 -17.60 8.39
N LEU A 269 -6.18 -18.69 8.96
CA LEU A 269 -5.45 -18.68 10.22
C LEU A 269 -3.95 -18.44 10.03
N VAL A 270 -3.35 -19.02 8.99
CA VAL A 270 -1.90 -19.12 8.87
C VAL A 270 -1.24 -18.06 8.00
N VAL A 271 -1.93 -17.52 6.99
CA VAL A 271 -1.29 -16.57 6.07
C VAL A 271 -0.96 -15.26 6.79
N PRO A 272 0.07 -14.51 6.37
CA PRO A 272 0.50 -13.30 7.10
C PRO A 272 -0.50 -12.14 7.10
N VAL A 273 -1.45 -12.16 6.18
CA VAL A 273 -2.60 -11.24 6.15
C VAL A 273 -3.86 -11.83 6.80
N GLY A 274 -3.77 -13.02 7.38
CA GLY A 274 -4.81 -13.73 8.16
C GLY A 274 -4.61 -13.59 9.67
N VAL A 275 -5.34 -14.40 10.45
CA VAL A 275 -5.51 -14.21 11.90
C VAL A 275 -4.18 -14.21 12.67
N ALA A 276 -3.28 -15.17 12.42
CA ALA A 276 -1.98 -15.19 13.10
C ALA A 276 -1.14 -13.95 12.77
N GLY A 277 -1.20 -13.48 11.52
CA GLY A 277 -0.59 -12.23 11.08
C GLY A 277 -1.16 -11.01 11.80
N TRP A 278 -2.49 -10.95 11.96
CA TRP A 278 -3.14 -9.85 12.69
C TRP A 278 -2.68 -9.78 14.14
N ILE A 279 -2.56 -10.94 14.81
CA ILE A 279 -2.07 -11.00 16.19
C ILE A 279 -0.63 -10.49 16.26
N ALA A 280 0.26 -10.97 15.38
CA ALA A 280 1.64 -10.54 15.33
C ALA A 280 1.77 -9.02 15.11
N VAL A 281 1.03 -8.48 14.13
CA VAL A 281 1.02 -7.05 13.83
C VAL A 281 0.40 -6.24 14.97
N ALA A 282 -0.68 -6.72 15.59
CA ALA A 282 -1.32 -6.05 16.73
C ALA A 282 -0.37 -5.91 17.91
N ILE A 283 0.42 -6.94 18.22
CA ILE A 283 1.47 -6.86 19.26
C ILE A 283 2.44 -5.72 18.95
N VAL A 284 2.94 -5.64 17.71
CA VAL A 284 3.86 -4.57 17.29
C VAL A 284 3.19 -3.19 17.38
N ILE A 285 1.94 -3.06 16.91
CA ILE A 285 1.19 -1.81 17.00
C ILE A 285 1.03 -1.38 18.46
N VAL A 286 0.66 -2.29 19.37
CA VAL A 286 0.55 -2.01 20.80
C VAL A 286 1.89 -1.54 21.37
N MET A 287 3.00 -2.21 21.05
CA MET A 287 4.34 -1.77 21.46
C MET A 287 4.68 -0.36 20.95
N LEU A 288 4.36 -0.04 19.70
CA LEU A 288 4.56 1.29 19.12
C LEU A 288 3.68 2.35 19.81
N VAL A 289 2.44 2.02 20.17
CA VAL A 289 1.55 2.91 20.92
C VAL A 289 2.09 3.17 22.32
N LEU A 290 2.44 2.11 23.07
CA LEU A 290 2.95 2.22 24.43
C LEU A 290 4.28 2.98 24.51
N THR A 291 5.10 2.92 23.46
CA THR A 291 6.36 3.68 23.37
C THR A 291 6.19 5.08 22.79
N GLY A 292 4.95 5.55 22.61
CA GLY A 292 4.62 6.89 22.14
C GLY A 292 5.05 7.16 20.70
N GLN A 293 5.12 6.13 19.84
CA GLN A 293 5.59 6.29 18.45
C GLN A 293 4.54 6.93 17.53
N PHE A 294 3.28 7.02 17.97
CA PHE A 294 2.18 7.68 17.26
C PHE A 294 1.93 9.13 17.72
N SER A 295 2.69 9.64 18.70
CA SER A 295 2.51 10.98 19.23
C SER A 295 2.72 12.06 18.15
N ALA A 296 1.91 13.13 18.20
CA ALA A 296 1.86 14.15 17.17
C ALA A 296 3.17 14.93 17.01
N ASP A 297 3.92 15.11 18.10
CA ASP A 297 5.25 15.72 18.15
C ASP A 297 6.31 14.96 17.32
N ARG A 298 6.08 13.66 17.06
CA ARG A 298 7.00 12.79 16.31
C ARG A 298 6.67 12.67 14.83
N GLN A 299 5.64 13.35 14.35
CA GLN A 299 5.16 13.30 12.97
C GLN A 299 5.63 14.53 12.20
N PRO A 300 6.41 14.40 11.11
CA PRO A 300 6.77 15.53 10.28
C PRO A 300 5.56 16.00 9.46
N GLU A 301 5.59 17.25 9.03
CA GLU A 301 4.61 17.79 8.09
C GLU A 301 4.75 17.06 6.74
N LEU A 302 3.67 16.40 6.30
CA LEU A 302 3.69 15.55 5.10
C LEU A 302 3.39 16.31 3.80
N ALA A 303 2.75 17.47 3.89
CA ALA A 303 2.35 18.27 2.74
C ALA A 303 2.67 19.74 3.02
N PRO A 304 3.31 20.48 2.11
CA PRO A 304 3.38 21.92 2.23
C PRO A 304 1.99 22.55 2.18
N ALA A 305 1.79 23.63 2.95
CA ALA A 305 0.51 24.35 3.05
C ALA A 305 -0.18 24.61 1.69
N ARG A 306 0.58 24.90 0.62
CA ARG A 306 0.06 25.13 -0.74
C ARG A 306 -0.46 23.87 -1.44
N GLY A 307 0.21 22.73 -1.28
CA GLY A 307 -0.23 21.46 -1.87
C GLY A 307 -1.51 20.92 -1.20
N ALA A 308 -1.62 21.07 0.11
CA ALA A 308 -2.84 20.76 0.85
C ALA A 308 -4.02 21.67 0.45
N GLN A 309 -3.76 22.96 0.24
CA GLN A 309 -4.75 23.92 -0.28
C GLN A 309 -5.19 23.61 -1.71
N ALA A 310 -4.26 23.27 -2.62
CA ALA A 310 -4.58 22.93 -4.01
C ALA A 310 -5.49 21.69 -4.12
N ILE A 311 -5.25 20.70 -3.25
CA ILE A 311 -6.10 19.50 -3.15
C ILE A 311 -7.49 19.85 -2.59
N GLN A 312 -7.58 20.73 -1.59
CA GLN A 312 -8.86 21.21 -1.04
C GLN A 312 -9.65 22.11 -2.02
N GLN A 313 -8.96 22.81 -2.91
CA GLN A 313 -9.52 23.72 -3.91
C GLN A 313 -9.76 23.06 -5.28
N ALA A 314 -9.47 21.76 -5.43
CA ALA A 314 -9.72 21.04 -6.68
C ALA A 314 -11.21 21.18 -7.07
N PRO A 315 -11.55 21.74 -8.24
CA PRO A 315 -12.94 22.02 -8.57
C PRO A 315 -13.68 20.69 -8.81
N LEU A 316 -14.54 20.30 -7.89
CA LEU A 316 -15.69 19.47 -8.23
C LEU A 316 -16.70 20.41 -8.87
N ALA A 317 -16.84 20.32 -10.20
CA ALA A 317 -17.91 20.90 -11.01
C ALA A 317 -18.75 21.98 -10.30
N GLN A 318 -18.17 23.18 -10.14
CA GLN A 318 -19.00 24.34 -9.82
C GLN A 318 -19.69 24.76 -11.11
N GLN A 319 -20.99 24.47 -11.12
CA GLN A 319 -22.11 25.23 -11.67
C GLN A 319 -21.77 26.29 -12.73
N GLY A 320 -22.54 26.23 -13.83
CA GLY A 320 -22.34 26.94 -15.08
C GLY A 320 -22.08 28.45 -14.98
N PRO A 321 -21.67 29.05 -16.12
CA PRO A 321 -21.15 30.41 -16.13
C PRO A 321 -22.17 31.39 -15.57
N GLN A 322 -21.84 32.01 -14.43
CA GLN A 322 -22.54 33.21 -13.98
C GLN A 322 -22.32 34.27 -15.06
N ALA A 323 -23.41 34.60 -15.75
CA ALA A 323 -23.47 35.72 -16.67
C ALA A 323 -23.13 37.00 -15.89
N GLN A 324 -21.96 37.57 -16.17
CA GLN A 324 -21.66 38.95 -15.78
C GLN A 324 -22.47 39.90 -16.68
N PRO A 325 -23.21 40.88 -16.13
CA PRO A 325 -23.77 41.93 -16.94
C PRO A 325 -22.65 42.85 -17.41
N ASN A 326 -22.57 42.99 -18.73
CA ASN A 326 -21.69 43.89 -19.45
C ASN A 326 -22.21 45.34 -19.37
N PRO A 327 -21.39 46.33 -19.01
CA PRO A 327 -21.58 47.69 -19.49
C PRO A 327 -20.49 48.00 -20.51
N GLN A 328 -20.91 48.20 -21.76
CA GLN A 328 -20.08 48.68 -22.85
C GLN A 328 -19.46 50.06 -22.53
N ALA A 329 -18.25 50.22 -23.07
CA ALA A 329 -17.26 51.29 -22.93
C ALA A 329 -17.61 52.60 -23.70
N PRO A 330 -16.64 53.46 -24.10
CA PRO A 330 -15.90 54.47 -23.34
C PRO A 330 -15.99 55.89 -23.96
N HIS A 331 -15.55 56.95 -23.27
CA HIS A 331 -14.99 58.14 -23.96
C HIS A 331 -13.90 58.86 -23.14
N ASN A 332 -12.87 59.28 -23.88
CA ASN A 332 -11.53 59.75 -23.50
C ASN A 332 -11.50 61.32 -23.32
N PRO A 333 -10.35 62.00 -23.05
CA PRO A 333 -10.27 63.13 -22.11
C PRO A 333 -9.92 64.46 -22.81
N GLN A 334 -9.95 65.59 -22.08
CA GLN A 334 -9.13 66.79 -22.35
C GLN A 334 -9.17 67.76 -21.14
N ALA A 335 -7.98 68.21 -20.72
CA ALA A 335 -7.70 69.29 -19.75
C ALA A 335 -7.80 70.68 -20.46
N PRO A 336 -7.49 71.88 -19.87
CA PRO A 336 -6.85 72.20 -18.56
C PRO A 336 -7.32 73.51 -17.83
N ALA A 337 -6.62 73.84 -16.72
CA ALA A 337 -6.30 75.18 -16.14
C ALA A 337 -7.20 75.82 -15.02
N THR A 338 -6.64 75.85 -13.79
CA THR A 338 -6.46 76.92 -12.74
C THR A 338 -7.28 78.24 -12.74
N PRO A 339 -7.35 79.05 -11.64
CA PRO A 339 -6.69 78.99 -10.30
C PRO A 339 -7.56 79.40 -9.05
N GLU A 340 -6.89 79.53 -7.88
CA GLU A 340 -7.18 80.40 -6.70
C GLU A 340 -8.00 79.90 -5.49
N GLN A 341 -7.26 79.46 -4.44
CA GLN A 341 -7.19 79.93 -3.03
C GLN A 341 -8.31 80.81 -2.38
N PRO A 342 -8.36 80.99 -1.03
CA PRO A 342 -8.10 80.10 0.13
C PRO A 342 -9.15 80.32 1.30
N PRO A 343 -8.83 80.20 2.62
CA PRO A 343 -9.53 79.31 3.56
C PRO A 343 -10.44 80.01 4.61
N ALA A 344 -11.24 79.25 5.37
CA ALA A 344 -11.46 79.47 6.82
C ALA A 344 -12.51 78.51 7.43
N ALA A 345 -12.24 78.17 8.69
CA ALA A 345 -13.06 77.54 9.74
C ALA A 345 -13.23 76.02 9.68
#